data_AF-A0A2U2PEN2-F1
#
_entry.id   AF-A0A2U2PEN2-F1
#
_cell.length_a   1.000
_cell.length_b   1.000
_cell.length_c   1.000
_cell.angle_alpha   90.00
_cell.angle_beta   90.00
_cell.angle_gamma   90.00
#
_symmetry.space_group_name_H-M   'P 1'
#
loop_
_entity.id
_entity.type
_entity.pdbx_description
1 polymer ?
#
loop_
_entity_poly.entity_id
_entity_poly.type
_entity_poly.pdbx_seq_one_letter_code
_entity_poly.pdbx_strand_id
1 'polypeptide(L)'
;MKSFKLLGVVCLIISGLNAFGQKRSQILGTGLLENYTRYFNSLDSEDVKNYVSNADAAKWIAVNAPLFECPDSAIQKIYYYRWWTFRKHLKETPAGFIFTEFITPVKHAGKYNAISCALGHHIYEGRWLNDQKYLDQYIHFWVLKDKTFPAPRFHAFSSWVDDAIYNRYLVHQDKNFVTALLPELDADYRKWESEKQLPSGLFWQFDVKDGMEESVSGGRKVKNRRPTISTYMYANALALSKMAAMAGNDSLVKVYKNKSAQLKKLVTDSLWSDSASFFLTLKEDGKLAPREAIGFIPWYFNLPDDKAKYAKAWNQLTDTAGFNAPWGLTTAERREPTFRTRGSGHGCEWDGAIWPFATTQTLKGLSNLLQNYKKQGSMTADNFYNELHNYAMSHVLDGKTYIGEYQDEKTGEWLKGDIPRSRFYNHSGFCDLVISDLVGLKPRPDNIVEICPLVPENKWDWFCLDNVTYHGKQLTIIWDKTGKKYGRGKGLKVFADGKQIISSAKLKDVKGKM
;
A
#
# COMPACT_ATOMS: atom_id res chain seq x y z
N MET A 1 -40.92 -68.38 21.44
CA MET A 1 -39.70 -67.92 22.12
C MET A 1 -38.54 -67.94 21.12
N LYS A 2 -38.07 -66.77 20.68
CA LYS A 2 -37.06 -66.62 19.62
C LYS A 2 -35.66 -66.53 20.25
N SER A 3 -34.73 -67.33 19.75
CA SER A 3 -33.31 -67.34 20.16
C SER A 3 -32.57 -66.12 19.58
N PHE A 4 -31.92 -65.33 20.42
CA PHE A 4 -30.96 -64.32 20.01
C PHE A 4 -29.55 -64.93 19.93
N LYS A 5 -28.92 -64.87 18.75
CA LYS A 5 -27.47 -65.03 18.58
C LYS A 5 -26.84 -63.64 18.61
N LEU A 6 -25.89 -63.44 19.54
CA LEU A 6 -25.08 -62.25 19.68
C LEU A 6 -23.92 -62.32 18.66
N LEU A 7 -23.88 -61.41 17.70
CA LEU A 7 -22.73 -61.24 16.79
C LEU A 7 -21.95 -60.01 17.27
N GLY A 8 -20.76 -60.22 17.84
CA GLY A 8 -19.85 -59.15 18.23
C GLY A 8 -19.16 -58.56 17.01
N VAL A 9 -19.34 -57.26 16.78
CA VAL A 9 -18.60 -56.48 15.78
C VAL A 9 -17.38 -55.88 16.49
N VAL A 10 -16.19 -56.36 16.14
CA VAL A 10 -14.91 -55.74 16.52
C VAL A 10 -14.65 -54.59 15.55
N CYS A 11 -14.81 -53.34 16.02
CA CYS A 11 -14.36 -52.17 15.30
C CYS A 11 -12.85 -51.99 15.52
N LEU A 12 -12.06 -52.27 14.48
CA LEU A 12 -10.65 -51.88 14.38
C LEU A 12 -10.58 -50.37 14.14
N ILE A 13 -10.24 -49.61 15.19
CA ILE A 13 -9.88 -48.19 15.09
C ILE A 13 -8.46 -48.13 14.53
N ILE A 14 -8.35 -47.94 13.22
CA ILE A 14 -7.08 -47.54 12.59
C ILE A 14 -6.95 -46.04 12.86
N SER A 15 -6.28 -45.70 13.97
CA SER A 15 -5.79 -44.36 14.24
C SER A 15 -4.71 -44.02 13.21
N GLY A 16 -5.11 -43.35 12.12
CA GLY A 16 -4.21 -42.78 11.14
C GLY A 16 -3.38 -41.67 11.77
N LEU A 17 -2.18 -42.01 12.24
CA LEU A 17 -1.08 -41.07 12.42
C LEU A 17 -0.61 -40.60 11.04
N ASN A 18 -1.39 -39.75 10.39
CA ASN A 18 -0.89 -38.87 9.34
C ASN A 18 -0.12 -37.74 10.02
N ALA A 19 1.05 -38.07 10.57
CA ALA A 19 2.11 -37.09 10.74
C ALA A 19 2.52 -36.65 9.33
N PHE A 20 1.82 -35.64 8.80
CA PHE A 20 2.24 -34.92 7.62
C PHE A 20 3.59 -34.27 7.93
N GLY A 21 4.67 -34.96 7.57
CA GLY A 21 5.95 -34.33 7.29
C GLY A 21 5.77 -33.41 6.09
N GLN A 22 5.18 -32.23 6.30
CA GLN A 22 5.22 -31.13 5.35
C GLN A 22 6.68 -30.66 5.35
N LYS A 23 7.51 -31.26 4.48
CA LYS A 23 8.87 -30.79 4.20
C LYS A 23 8.79 -29.27 3.98
N ARG A 24 9.47 -28.51 4.85
CA ARG A 24 9.53 -27.04 4.83
C ARG A 24 9.77 -26.54 3.40
N SER A 25 8.73 -26.05 2.74
CA SER A 25 8.81 -25.30 1.48
C SER A 25 9.51 -23.94 1.70
N GLN A 26 9.45 -23.46 2.95
CA GLN A 26 10.09 -22.24 3.42
C GLN A 26 11.62 -22.37 3.46
N ILE A 27 12.29 -21.40 2.85
CA ILE A 27 13.75 -21.23 2.76
C ILE A 27 14.27 -20.36 3.90
N LEU A 28 13.58 -19.27 4.20
CA LEU A 28 14.00 -18.34 5.27
C LEU A 28 13.52 -18.83 6.63
N GLY A 29 14.45 -18.93 7.58
CA GLY A 29 14.11 -19.08 9.00
C GLY A 29 13.61 -17.77 9.62
N THR A 30 13.13 -17.84 10.86
CA THR A 30 12.61 -16.68 11.61
C THR A 30 13.66 -15.92 12.42
N GLY A 31 14.91 -16.40 12.50
CA GLY A 31 15.93 -15.83 13.39
C GLY A 31 16.22 -14.34 13.15
N LEU A 32 16.20 -13.88 11.90
CA LEU A 32 16.35 -12.47 11.57
C LEU A 32 15.17 -11.62 12.07
N LEU A 33 13.94 -12.08 11.83
CA LEU A 33 12.71 -11.48 12.34
C LEU A 33 12.73 -11.41 13.88
N GLU A 34 13.12 -12.49 14.55
CA GLU A 34 13.21 -12.56 16.01
C GLU A 34 14.25 -11.59 16.57
N ASN A 35 15.40 -11.44 15.91
CA ASN A 35 16.44 -10.49 16.30
C ASN A 35 15.97 -9.04 16.16
N TYR A 36 15.40 -8.68 15.01
CA TYR A 36 14.86 -7.34 14.79
C TYR A 36 13.71 -7.04 15.76
N THR A 37 12.79 -7.99 15.96
CA THR A 37 11.67 -7.81 16.90
C THR A 37 12.15 -7.62 18.33
N ARG A 38 13.17 -8.36 18.79
CA ARG A 38 13.78 -8.13 20.13
C ARG A 38 14.29 -6.70 20.27
N TYR A 39 14.98 -6.20 19.26
CA TYR A 39 15.46 -4.81 19.24
C TYR A 39 14.31 -3.81 19.24
N PHE A 40 13.28 -3.98 18.40
CA PHE A 40 12.13 -3.05 18.38
C PHE A 40 11.37 -3.06 19.71
N ASN A 41 11.16 -4.24 20.29
CA ASN A 41 10.53 -4.38 21.61
C ASN A 41 11.33 -3.65 22.71
N SER A 42 12.66 -3.62 22.64
CA SER A 42 13.46 -2.90 23.63
C SER A 42 13.38 -1.38 23.50
N LEU A 43 12.87 -0.86 22.38
CA LEU A 43 12.65 0.57 22.15
C LEU A 43 11.27 1.05 22.59
N ASP A 44 10.38 0.14 22.98
CA ASP A 44 8.98 0.43 23.23
C ASP A 44 8.52 -0.06 24.61
N SER A 45 8.06 0.88 25.43
CA SER A 45 7.40 0.61 26.71
C SER A 45 6.07 -0.15 26.57
N GLU A 46 5.50 -0.21 25.36
CA GLU A 46 4.22 -0.86 25.06
C GLU A 46 3.03 -0.23 25.79
N ASP A 47 3.00 1.10 25.89
CA ASP A 47 1.95 1.85 26.60
C ASP A 47 0.52 1.54 26.09
N VAL A 48 0.41 1.18 24.81
CA VAL A 48 -0.85 0.73 24.19
C VAL A 48 -0.68 -0.68 23.63
N LYS A 49 -1.49 -1.61 24.15
CA LYS A 49 -1.60 -3.00 23.69
C LYS A 49 -2.96 -3.23 23.04
N ASN A 50 -2.96 -3.46 21.73
CA ASN A 50 -4.13 -3.95 20.99
C ASN A 50 -4.12 -5.50 20.94
N TYR A 51 -4.52 -6.13 19.83
CA TYR A 51 -4.81 -7.57 19.78
C TYR A 51 -3.58 -8.47 20.02
N VAL A 52 -2.42 -8.09 19.49
CA VAL A 52 -1.17 -8.83 19.66
C VAL A 52 -0.31 -8.09 20.70
N SER A 53 0.64 -8.73 21.36
CA SER A 53 1.60 -8.04 22.23
C SER A 53 2.98 -7.90 21.56
N ASN A 54 3.89 -7.11 22.13
CA ASN A 54 5.31 -7.06 21.74
C ASN A 54 5.94 -8.44 21.96
N ALA A 55 5.59 -9.12 23.06
CA ALA A 55 6.06 -10.47 23.35
C ALA A 55 5.63 -11.49 22.28
N ASP A 56 4.45 -11.33 21.70
CA ASP A 56 3.92 -12.22 20.65
C ASP A 56 4.24 -11.75 19.22
N ALA A 57 4.87 -10.58 19.06
CA ALA A 57 5.01 -9.93 17.76
C ALA A 57 5.77 -10.80 16.75
N ALA A 58 6.93 -11.36 17.12
CA ALA A 58 7.73 -12.18 16.21
C ALA A 58 6.96 -13.43 15.75
N LYS A 59 6.25 -14.08 16.68
CA LYS A 59 5.43 -15.26 16.38
C LYS A 59 4.28 -14.91 15.44
N TRP A 60 3.58 -13.80 15.72
CA TRP A 60 2.46 -13.36 14.87
C TRP A 60 2.94 -12.99 13.46
N ILE A 61 4.05 -12.25 13.34
CA ILE A 61 4.62 -11.84 12.05
C ILE A 61 5.10 -13.07 11.27
N ALA A 62 5.78 -14.03 11.92
CA ALA A 62 6.25 -15.25 11.25
C ALA A 62 5.11 -16.08 10.62
N VAL A 63 3.93 -16.07 11.26
CA VAL A 63 2.73 -16.76 10.75
C VAL A 63 2.01 -15.94 9.68
N ASN A 64 1.94 -14.62 9.87
CA ASN A 64 1.01 -13.79 9.10
C ASN A 64 1.66 -12.94 8.01
N ALA A 65 2.96 -12.69 8.00
CA ALA A 65 3.59 -11.84 7.01
C ALA A 65 4.66 -12.60 6.20
N PRO A 66 4.93 -12.19 4.95
CA PRO A 66 6.06 -12.73 4.21
C PRO A 66 7.39 -12.40 4.91
N LEU A 67 8.38 -13.25 4.72
CA LEU A 67 9.74 -13.04 5.21
C LEU A 67 10.62 -12.50 4.09
N PHE A 68 11.55 -11.61 4.45
CA PHE A 68 12.40 -10.95 3.47
C PHE A 68 13.84 -10.84 3.94
N GLU A 69 14.77 -11.22 3.08
CA GLU A 69 16.20 -11.08 3.30
C GLU A 69 16.89 -10.47 2.08
N CYS A 70 17.68 -9.41 2.28
CA CYS A 70 18.48 -8.76 1.25
C CYS A 70 19.80 -8.18 1.85
N PRO A 71 20.80 -7.79 1.03
CA PRO A 71 22.05 -7.24 1.53
C PRO A 71 21.95 -5.77 1.98
N ASP A 72 20.85 -5.08 1.67
CA ASP A 72 20.60 -3.72 2.15
C ASP A 72 19.98 -3.76 3.56
N SER A 73 20.82 -3.53 4.57
CA SER A 73 20.39 -3.58 5.97
C SER A 73 19.32 -2.55 6.35
N ALA A 74 19.24 -1.41 5.66
CA ALA A 74 18.22 -0.40 5.94
C ALA A 74 16.85 -0.90 5.49
N ILE A 75 16.75 -1.35 4.23
CA ILE A 75 15.49 -1.88 3.67
C ILE A 75 15.05 -3.13 4.45
N GLN A 76 15.98 -4.04 4.74
CA GLN A 76 15.68 -5.27 5.48
C GLN A 76 15.16 -4.98 6.90
N LYS A 77 15.83 -4.09 7.65
CA LYS A 77 15.41 -3.70 8.99
C LYS A 77 14.03 -3.05 8.98
N ILE A 78 13.80 -2.11 8.06
CA ILE A 78 12.52 -1.40 7.98
C ILE A 78 11.39 -2.28 7.48
N TYR A 79 11.65 -3.27 6.62
CA TYR A 79 10.66 -4.27 6.24
C TYR A 79 10.06 -4.98 7.47
N TYR A 80 10.90 -5.46 8.39
CA TYR A 80 10.43 -6.10 9.61
C TYR A 80 9.86 -5.11 10.62
N TYR A 81 10.44 -3.91 10.73
CA TYR A 81 9.90 -2.85 11.59
C TYR A 81 8.48 -2.48 11.19
N ARG A 82 8.21 -2.38 9.90
CA ARG A 82 6.91 -1.98 9.36
C ARG A 82 5.84 -3.05 9.54
N TRP A 83 6.18 -4.33 9.46
CA TRP A 83 5.27 -5.39 9.90
C TRP A 83 5.01 -5.35 11.41
N TRP A 84 6.05 -5.07 12.21
CA TRP A 84 5.94 -4.94 13.66
C TRP A 84 5.06 -3.76 14.07
N THR A 85 5.19 -2.59 13.42
CA THR A 85 4.30 -1.45 13.68
C THR A 85 2.91 -1.69 13.13
N PHE A 86 2.73 -2.19 11.91
CA PHE A 86 1.40 -2.48 11.35
C PHE A 86 0.57 -3.40 12.26
N ARG A 87 1.20 -4.45 12.82
CA ARG A 87 0.59 -5.33 13.83
C ARG A 87 0.07 -4.55 15.03
N LYS A 88 0.74 -3.48 15.48
CA LYS A 88 0.29 -2.69 16.64
C LYS A 88 -1.10 -2.11 16.44
N HIS A 89 -1.46 -1.83 15.20
CA HIS A 89 -2.74 -1.24 14.86
C HIS A 89 -3.89 -2.23 14.74
N LEU A 90 -3.58 -3.54 14.70
CA LEU A 90 -4.59 -4.60 14.69
C LEU A 90 -5.32 -4.62 16.04
N LYS A 91 -6.58 -4.20 16.01
CA LYS A 91 -7.45 -4.05 17.18
C LYS A 91 -8.70 -4.87 16.99
N GLU A 92 -9.00 -5.72 17.97
CA GLU A 92 -10.27 -6.44 18.03
C GLU A 92 -11.37 -5.51 18.56
N THR A 93 -12.54 -5.56 17.94
CA THR A 93 -13.71 -4.76 18.35
C THR A 93 -14.98 -5.58 18.25
N PRO A 94 -16.09 -5.16 18.90
CA PRO A 94 -17.39 -5.80 18.69
C PRO A 94 -17.89 -5.78 17.23
N ALA A 95 -17.32 -4.94 16.37
CA ALA A 95 -17.64 -4.87 14.94
C ALA A 95 -16.63 -5.63 14.04
N GLY A 96 -15.74 -6.43 14.64
CA GLY A 96 -14.65 -7.14 13.97
C GLY A 96 -13.29 -6.46 14.14
N PHE A 97 -12.25 -7.07 13.59
CA PHE A 97 -10.90 -6.51 13.56
C PHE A 97 -10.82 -5.23 12.74
N ILE A 98 -10.07 -4.24 13.23
CA ILE A 98 -9.72 -3.03 12.50
C ILE A 98 -8.21 -2.76 12.56
N PHE A 99 -7.73 -1.95 11.63
CA PHE A 99 -6.42 -1.30 11.72
C PHE A 99 -6.60 0.18 12.03
N THR A 100 -6.13 0.61 13.20
CA THR A 100 -6.11 2.03 13.58
C THR A 100 -5.05 2.82 12.80
N GLU A 101 -5.19 4.14 12.71
CA GLU A 101 -4.19 5.03 12.12
C GLU A 101 -3.25 5.59 13.20
N PHE A 102 -3.83 6.28 14.18
CA PHE A 102 -3.17 6.62 15.44
C PHE A 102 -3.33 5.47 16.45
N ILE A 103 -2.23 5.10 17.12
CA ILE A 103 -2.29 4.03 18.14
C ILE A 103 -3.01 4.50 19.40
N THR A 104 -2.89 5.79 19.75
CA THR A 104 -3.63 6.42 20.85
C THR A 104 -4.96 7.01 20.34
N PRO A 105 -6.01 7.09 21.17
CA PRO A 105 -7.25 7.76 20.81
C PRO A 105 -7.06 9.22 20.39
N VAL A 106 -7.70 9.64 19.29
CA VAL A 106 -7.72 11.04 18.82
C VAL A 106 -9.15 11.54 18.62
N LYS A 107 -9.37 12.85 18.84
CA LYS A 107 -10.72 13.44 18.91
C LYS A 107 -11.52 13.36 17.60
N HIS A 108 -10.85 13.33 16.46
CA HIS A 108 -11.49 13.30 15.14
C HIS A 108 -11.78 11.88 14.64
N ALA A 109 -11.33 10.84 15.37
CA ALA A 109 -11.59 9.46 14.99
C ALA A 109 -13.07 9.09 15.13
N GLY A 110 -13.46 8.03 14.42
CA GLY A 110 -14.77 7.40 14.53
C GLY A 110 -14.84 6.40 15.67
N LYS A 111 -15.86 5.54 15.61
CA LYS A 111 -16.02 4.44 16.56
C LYS A 111 -14.74 3.59 16.59
N TYR A 112 -14.34 3.16 17.78
CA TYR A 112 -13.14 2.34 18.05
C TYR A 112 -11.78 2.97 17.69
N ASN A 113 -11.72 4.28 17.47
CA ASN A 113 -10.54 5.01 16.98
C ASN A 113 -10.23 4.77 15.49
N ALA A 114 -11.25 4.46 14.68
CA ALA A 114 -11.10 4.24 13.25
C ALA A 114 -11.04 5.57 12.46
N ILE A 115 -10.11 5.68 11.50
CA ILE A 115 -9.94 6.82 10.59
C ILE A 115 -9.77 6.28 9.17
N SER A 116 -10.48 6.85 8.19
CA SER A 116 -10.49 6.34 6.82
C SER A 116 -9.41 6.95 5.90
N CYS A 117 -8.64 7.93 6.37
CA CYS A 117 -7.68 8.69 5.56
C CYS A 117 -6.66 7.78 4.85
N ALA A 118 -5.97 6.92 5.60
CA ALA A 118 -5.03 5.96 5.03
C ALA A 118 -5.62 4.56 4.74
N LEU A 119 -6.96 4.42 4.65
CA LEU A 119 -7.59 3.12 4.43
C LEU A 119 -7.05 2.38 3.21
N GLY A 120 -6.86 3.09 2.09
CA GLY A 120 -6.27 2.50 0.89
C GLY A 120 -4.85 1.97 1.14
N HIS A 121 -4.01 2.71 1.88
CA HIS A 121 -2.68 2.23 2.27
C HIS A 121 -2.75 1.00 3.17
N HIS A 122 -3.66 0.98 4.15
CA HIS A 122 -3.80 -0.16 5.07
C HIS A 122 -4.19 -1.43 4.33
N ILE A 123 -5.08 -1.34 3.33
CA ILE A 123 -5.49 -2.48 2.52
C ILE A 123 -4.34 -2.94 1.61
N TYR A 124 -3.62 -2.00 0.98
CA TYR A 124 -2.45 -2.33 0.16
C TYR A 124 -1.31 -2.99 0.95
N GLU A 125 -1.05 -2.54 2.19
CA GLU A 125 -0.05 -3.16 3.07
C GLU A 125 -0.57 -4.51 3.58
N GLY A 126 -1.78 -4.55 4.14
CA GLY A 126 -2.38 -5.72 4.78
C GLY A 126 -2.77 -6.85 3.83
N ARG A 127 -2.90 -6.61 2.51
CA ARG A 127 -3.23 -7.67 1.54
C ARG A 127 -2.17 -8.77 1.49
N TRP A 128 -0.97 -8.53 2.00
CA TRP A 128 0.08 -9.54 2.08
C TRP A 128 0.00 -10.40 3.33
N LEU A 129 -0.96 -10.16 4.23
CA LEU A 129 -1.15 -11.03 5.38
C LEU A 129 -1.62 -12.44 4.94
N ASN A 130 -1.19 -13.48 5.62
CA ASN A 130 -1.61 -14.85 5.32
C ASN A 130 -3.02 -15.12 5.86
N ASP A 131 -3.31 -14.74 7.11
CA ASP A 131 -4.67 -14.84 7.68
C ASP A 131 -5.50 -13.61 7.26
N GLN A 132 -6.32 -13.82 6.24
CA GLN A 132 -7.11 -12.76 5.64
C GLN A 132 -8.29 -12.30 6.49
N LYS A 133 -8.65 -13.00 7.58
CA LYS A 133 -9.76 -12.60 8.45
C LYS A 133 -9.61 -11.18 8.99
N TYR A 134 -8.37 -10.74 9.24
CA TYR A 134 -8.09 -9.41 9.78
C TYR A 134 -8.49 -8.32 8.79
N LEU A 135 -8.13 -8.51 7.52
CA LEU A 135 -8.41 -7.55 6.48
C LEU A 135 -9.87 -7.63 6.01
N ASP A 136 -10.44 -8.84 5.93
CA ASP A 136 -11.85 -9.05 5.61
C ASP A 136 -12.78 -8.33 6.60
N GLN A 137 -12.53 -8.51 7.91
CA GLN A 137 -13.32 -7.84 8.93
C GLN A 137 -13.10 -6.33 8.93
N TYR A 138 -11.89 -5.85 8.62
CA TYR A 138 -11.62 -4.42 8.52
C TYR A 138 -12.31 -3.75 7.33
N ILE A 139 -12.34 -4.42 6.18
CA ILE A 139 -13.10 -3.96 5.01
C ILE A 139 -14.61 -3.99 5.30
N HIS A 140 -15.12 -5.07 5.90
CA HIS A 140 -16.52 -5.15 6.33
C HIS A 140 -16.88 -4.07 7.35
N PHE A 141 -15.98 -3.74 8.27
CA PHE A 141 -16.18 -2.65 9.21
C PHE A 141 -16.49 -1.35 8.48
N TRP A 142 -15.64 -0.96 7.51
CA TRP A 142 -15.82 0.28 6.78
C TRP A 142 -17.02 0.27 5.83
N VAL A 143 -17.14 -0.78 5.01
CA VAL A 143 -18.14 -0.84 3.92
C VAL A 143 -19.54 -1.16 4.46
N LEU A 144 -19.65 -2.00 5.51
CA LEU A 144 -20.93 -2.53 5.96
C LEU A 144 -21.37 -2.00 7.33
N LYS A 145 -20.44 -1.75 8.26
CA LYS A 145 -20.78 -1.45 9.66
C LYS A 145 -20.73 0.03 10.00
N ASP A 146 -19.76 0.79 9.49
CA ASP A 146 -19.53 2.18 9.89
C ASP A 146 -20.77 3.06 9.66
N LYS A 147 -21.48 2.86 8.55
CA LYS A 147 -22.75 3.53 8.22
C LYS A 147 -23.88 3.34 9.25
N THR A 148 -23.76 2.35 10.14
CA THR A 148 -24.74 2.08 11.20
C THR A 148 -24.43 2.80 12.51
N PHE A 149 -23.25 3.42 12.64
CA PHE A 149 -22.90 4.23 13.81
C PHE A 149 -23.49 5.65 13.71
N PRO A 150 -23.69 6.35 14.86
CA PRO A 150 -24.26 7.71 14.85
C PRO A 150 -23.44 8.75 14.09
N ALA A 151 -22.12 8.56 13.98
CA ALA A 151 -21.19 9.46 13.31
C ALA A 151 -20.24 8.65 12.41
N PRO A 152 -20.70 8.18 11.24
CA PRO A 152 -19.88 7.39 10.33
C PRO A 152 -18.69 8.21 9.85
N ARG A 153 -17.53 7.55 9.71
CA ARG A 153 -16.28 8.16 9.25
C ARG A 153 -15.77 7.62 7.93
N PHE A 154 -16.45 6.65 7.29
CA PHE A 154 -15.97 6.06 6.05
C PHE A 154 -15.72 7.12 4.96
N HIS A 155 -16.70 8.02 4.78
CA HIS A 155 -16.65 9.15 3.84
C HIS A 155 -16.00 10.43 4.40
N ALA A 156 -15.28 10.35 5.53
CA ALA A 156 -14.68 11.54 6.14
C ALA A 156 -13.47 12.07 5.37
N PHE A 157 -12.82 11.22 4.56
CA PHE A 157 -11.63 11.52 3.77
C PHE A 157 -11.78 10.93 2.35
N SER A 158 -11.09 11.52 1.38
CA SER A 158 -10.97 10.96 0.03
C SER A 158 -10.45 9.52 0.05
N SER A 159 -10.90 8.70 -0.88
CA SER A 159 -10.68 7.25 -0.81
C SER A 159 -10.48 6.61 -2.18
N TRP A 160 -9.50 5.70 -2.28
CA TRP A 160 -9.33 4.75 -3.40
C TRP A 160 -9.63 3.30 -2.96
N VAL A 161 -10.59 3.14 -2.03
CA VAL A 161 -10.88 1.86 -1.36
C VAL A 161 -11.28 0.75 -2.33
N ASP A 162 -12.07 1.03 -3.36
CA ASP A 162 -12.50 0.03 -4.34
C ASP A 162 -11.30 -0.55 -5.09
N ASP A 163 -10.38 0.31 -5.52
CA ASP A 163 -9.11 -0.11 -6.13
C ASP A 163 -8.28 -0.96 -5.17
N ALA A 164 -8.17 -0.55 -3.90
CA ALA A 164 -7.44 -1.33 -2.89
C ALA A 164 -8.08 -2.70 -2.64
N ILE A 165 -9.41 -2.80 -2.54
CA ILE A 165 -10.15 -4.07 -2.38
C ILE A 165 -9.96 -4.97 -3.60
N TYR A 166 -10.03 -4.43 -4.82
CA TYR A 166 -9.75 -5.21 -6.03
C TYR A 166 -8.31 -5.74 -6.02
N ASN A 167 -7.34 -4.90 -5.65
CA ASN A 167 -5.93 -5.27 -5.55
C ASN A 167 -5.62 -6.27 -4.44
N ARG A 168 -6.46 -6.37 -3.41
CA ARG A 168 -6.45 -7.48 -2.46
C ARG A 168 -6.94 -8.78 -3.10
N TYR A 169 -8.04 -8.73 -3.86
CA TYR A 169 -8.51 -9.89 -4.61
C TYR A 169 -7.46 -10.43 -5.59
N LEU A 170 -6.69 -9.57 -6.24
CA LEU A 170 -5.59 -10.00 -7.11
C LEU A 170 -4.51 -10.84 -6.38
N VAL A 171 -4.45 -10.79 -5.05
CA VAL A 171 -3.53 -11.59 -4.22
C VAL A 171 -4.20 -12.87 -3.72
N HIS A 172 -5.49 -12.85 -3.34
CA HIS A 172 -6.14 -13.99 -2.66
C HIS A 172 -7.17 -14.73 -3.49
N GLN A 173 -7.62 -14.16 -4.61
CA GLN A 173 -8.64 -14.72 -5.49
C GLN A 173 -10.00 -15.01 -4.82
N ASP A 174 -10.31 -14.37 -3.69
CA ASP A 174 -11.63 -14.45 -3.06
C ASP A 174 -12.66 -13.60 -3.84
N LYS A 175 -13.15 -14.20 -4.93
CA LYS A 175 -14.16 -13.62 -5.80
C LYS A 175 -15.46 -13.35 -5.04
N ASN A 176 -15.88 -14.26 -4.17
CA ASN A 176 -17.15 -14.16 -3.46
C ASN A 176 -17.17 -12.93 -2.56
N PHE A 177 -16.09 -12.71 -1.80
CA PHE A 177 -15.93 -11.52 -0.96
C PHE A 177 -16.12 -10.22 -1.76
N VAL A 178 -15.40 -10.09 -2.89
CA VAL A 178 -15.46 -8.87 -3.70
C VAL A 178 -16.82 -8.66 -4.36
N THR A 179 -17.42 -9.73 -4.91
CA THR A 179 -18.73 -9.61 -5.55
C THR A 179 -19.86 -9.32 -4.55
N ALA A 180 -19.75 -9.80 -3.30
CA ALA A 180 -20.72 -9.52 -2.25
C ALA A 180 -20.72 -8.04 -1.81
N LEU A 181 -19.57 -7.36 -1.89
CA LEU A 181 -19.43 -5.94 -1.55
C LEU A 181 -19.81 -4.98 -2.68
N LEU A 182 -19.89 -5.46 -3.92
CA LEU A 182 -20.14 -4.64 -5.10
C LEU A 182 -21.34 -3.68 -4.97
N PRO A 183 -22.52 -4.08 -4.43
CA PRO A 183 -23.65 -3.15 -4.30
C PRO A 183 -23.37 -1.97 -3.36
N GLU A 184 -22.62 -2.22 -2.28
CA GLU A 184 -22.30 -1.20 -1.27
C GLU A 184 -21.22 -0.25 -1.78
N LEU A 185 -20.22 -0.80 -2.47
CA LEU A 185 -19.18 -0.02 -3.15
C LEU A 185 -19.73 0.85 -4.29
N ASP A 186 -20.68 0.33 -5.07
CA ASP A 186 -21.39 1.10 -6.09
C ASP A 186 -22.25 2.23 -5.47
N ALA A 187 -22.89 1.98 -4.33
CA ALA A 187 -23.61 3.03 -3.60
C ALA A 187 -22.66 4.11 -3.05
N ASP A 188 -21.50 3.69 -2.54
CA ASP A 188 -20.44 4.58 -2.04
C ASP A 188 -19.91 5.52 -3.13
N TYR A 189 -19.59 4.97 -4.31
CA TYR A 189 -19.14 5.74 -5.46
C TYR A 189 -20.18 6.79 -5.90
N ARG A 190 -21.45 6.39 -5.98
CA ARG A 190 -22.55 7.30 -6.34
C ARG A 190 -22.74 8.41 -5.31
N LYS A 191 -22.49 8.13 -4.02
CA LYS A 191 -22.51 9.15 -2.97
C LYS A 191 -21.37 10.16 -3.15
N TRP A 192 -20.15 9.71 -3.47
CA TRP A 192 -19.06 10.62 -3.84
C TRP A 192 -19.43 11.52 -5.02
N GLU A 193 -20.06 10.97 -6.06
CA GLU A 193 -20.52 11.78 -7.20
C GLU A 193 -21.51 12.86 -6.76
N SER A 194 -22.52 12.49 -5.97
CA SER A 194 -23.52 13.42 -5.45
C SER A 194 -22.92 14.55 -4.61
N GLU A 195 -21.89 14.27 -3.82
CA GLU A 195 -21.34 15.24 -2.86
C GLU A 195 -20.20 16.07 -3.44
N LYS A 196 -19.40 15.47 -4.34
CA LYS A 196 -18.07 15.99 -4.71
C LYS A 196 -17.83 16.16 -6.20
N GLN A 197 -18.74 15.75 -7.08
CA GLN A 197 -18.59 15.99 -8.50
C GLN A 197 -19.16 17.37 -8.88
N LEU A 198 -18.41 18.12 -9.69
CA LEU A 198 -18.85 19.39 -10.26
C LEU A 198 -19.56 19.18 -11.60
N PRO A 199 -20.31 20.18 -12.12
CA PRO A 199 -20.90 20.10 -13.46
C PRO A 199 -19.89 19.80 -14.59
N SER A 200 -18.61 20.13 -14.39
CA SER A 200 -17.53 19.78 -15.33
C SER A 200 -17.18 18.28 -15.36
N GLY A 201 -17.72 17.48 -14.44
CA GLY A 201 -17.43 16.06 -14.25
C GLY A 201 -16.19 15.77 -13.37
N LEU A 202 -15.35 16.77 -13.09
CA LEU A 202 -14.24 16.64 -12.15
C LEU A 202 -14.75 16.62 -10.70
N PHE A 203 -13.99 15.96 -9.84
CA PHE A 203 -14.23 15.98 -8.41
C PHE A 203 -13.46 17.12 -7.74
N TRP A 204 -14.06 17.67 -6.69
CA TRP A 204 -13.43 18.63 -5.80
C TRP A 204 -13.22 18.06 -4.41
N GLN A 205 -12.23 18.56 -3.69
CA GLN A 205 -12.05 18.23 -2.28
C GLN A 205 -11.35 19.36 -1.52
N PHE A 206 -11.68 19.49 -0.24
CA PHE A 206 -10.89 20.29 0.67
C PHE A 206 -9.57 19.57 1.00
N ASP A 207 -8.44 20.26 0.98
CA ASP A 207 -7.13 19.67 1.29
C ASP A 207 -7.11 18.89 2.63
N VAL A 208 -7.76 19.40 3.69
CA VAL A 208 -7.94 18.71 4.98
C VAL A 208 -8.67 17.36 4.83
N LYS A 209 -9.56 17.24 3.84
CA LYS A 209 -10.33 16.04 3.54
C LYS A 209 -9.60 15.08 2.59
N ASP A 210 -8.47 15.48 2.03
CA ASP A 210 -7.47 14.54 1.52
C ASP A 210 -6.49 14.07 2.62
N GLY A 211 -6.63 14.60 3.85
CA GLY A 211 -5.65 14.41 4.92
C GLY A 211 -4.40 15.26 4.74
N MET A 212 -4.49 16.35 3.96
CA MET A 212 -3.34 17.14 3.48
C MET A 212 -3.47 18.62 3.83
N GLU A 213 -3.72 18.94 5.10
CA GLU A 213 -4.00 20.31 5.52
C GLU A 213 -2.81 21.27 5.33
N GLU A 214 -3.12 22.54 5.05
CA GLU A 214 -2.12 23.57 4.78
C GLU A 214 -1.25 23.29 3.55
N SER A 215 -1.79 22.61 2.55
CA SER A 215 -1.11 22.38 1.26
C SER A 215 -0.88 23.70 0.51
N VAL A 216 0.14 23.77 -0.35
CA VAL A 216 0.45 24.95 -1.17
C VAL A 216 -0.71 25.32 -2.10
N SER A 217 -1.28 24.32 -2.80
CA SER A 217 -2.46 24.57 -3.62
C SER A 217 -3.69 24.91 -2.77
N GLY A 218 -3.69 24.46 -1.51
CA GLY A 218 -4.69 24.74 -0.51
C GLY A 218 -6.05 24.12 -0.82
N GLY A 219 -7.00 24.37 0.08
CA GLY A 219 -8.36 23.88 -0.14
C GLY A 219 -9.26 23.90 1.08
N ARG A 220 -8.87 24.44 2.25
CA ARG A 220 -9.64 24.27 3.50
C ARG A 220 -11.12 24.66 3.41
N LYS A 221 -11.47 25.61 2.52
CA LYS A 221 -12.84 26.12 2.34
C LYS A 221 -13.28 26.28 0.88
N VAL A 222 -12.48 25.85 -0.09
CA VAL A 222 -12.73 26.05 -1.53
C VAL A 222 -12.78 24.73 -2.27
N LYS A 223 -13.63 24.63 -3.30
CA LYS A 223 -13.86 23.40 -4.08
C LYS A 223 -12.83 23.28 -5.22
N ASN A 224 -11.56 23.25 -4.86
CA ASN A 224 -10.48 23.02 -5.81
C ASN A 224 -10.59 21.62 -6.45
N ARG A 225 -10.33 21.52 -7.76
CA ARG A 225 -10.22 20.22 -8.45
C ARG A 225 -8.78 19.73 -8.30
N ARG A 226 -8.57 18.85 -7.32
CA ARG A 226 -7.26 18.32 -6.95
C ARG A 226 -6.97 17.01 -7.70
N PRO A 227 -5.71 16.74 -8.10
CA PRO A 227 -5.33 15.46 -8.71
C PRO A 227 -5.63 14.25 -7.82
N THR A 228 -5.70 14.41 -6.50
CA THR A 228 -6.07 13.39 -5.50
C THR A 228 -7.42 12.74 -5.84
N ILE A 229 -8.53 13.37 -5.46
CA ILE A 229 -9.87 12.76 -5.49
C ILE A 229 -10.31 12.37 -6.90
N SER A 230 -10.00 13.19 -7.93
CA SER A 230 -10.39 12.86 -9.30
C SER A 230 -9.67 11.61 -9.82
N THR A 231 -8.41 11.39 -9.42
CA THR A 231 -7.67 10.17 -9.76
C THR A 231 -8.13 8.98 -8.91
N TYR A 232 -8.42 9.17 -7.62
CA TYR A 232 -8.96 8.09 -6.79
C TYR A 232 -10.32 7.58 -7.32
N MET A 233 -11.20 8.50 -7.73
CA MET A 233 -12.48 8.13 -8.35
C MET A 233 -12.29 7.46 -9.71
N TYR A 234 -11.28 7.86 -10.50
CA TYR A 234 -10.91 7.11 -11.71
C TYR A 234 -10.51 5.66 -11.39
N ALA A 235 -9.67 5.47 -10.36
CA ALA A 235 -9.22 4.15 -9.94
C ALA A 235 -10.38 3.29 -9.43
N ASN A 236 -11.25 3.86 -8.61
CA ASN A 236 -12.42 3.16 -8.08
C ASN A 236 -13.37 2.75 -9.22
N ALA A 237 -13.58 3.61 -10.22
CA ALA A 237 -14.37 3.24 -11.40
C ALA A 237 -13.72 2.08 -12.18
N LEU A 238 -12.40 2.07 -12.37
CA LEU A 238 -11.74 0.91 -12.99
C LEU A 238 -11.94 -0.37 -12.18
N ALA A 239 -11.80 -0.30 -10.86
CA ALA A 239 -11.99 -1.43 -9.97
C ALA A 239 -13.43 -1.95 -10.03
N LEU A 240 -14.42 -1.07 -9.85
CA LEU A 240 -15.84 -1.41 -9.92
C LEU A 240 -16.25 -2.01 -11.25
N SER A 241 -15.67 -1.54 -12.37
CA SER A 241 -15.88 -2.18 -13.67
C SER A 241 -15.39 -3.64 -13.69
N LYS A 242 -14.21 -3.91 -13.12
CA LYS A 242 -13.65 -5.27 -13.06
C LYS A 242 -14.46 -6.16 -12.09
N MET A 243 -14.84 -5.62 -10.93
CA MET A 243 -15.70 -6.32 -9.97
C MET A 243 -17.08 -6.63 -10.54
N ALA A 244 -17.68 -5.70 -11.28
CA ALA A 244 -18.95 -5.91 -11.98
C ALA A 244 -18.85 -7.01 -13.04
N ALA A 245 -17.74 -7.07 -13.78
CA ALA A 245 -17.49 -8.16 -14.73
C ALA A 245 -17.39 -9.52 -14.02
N MET A 246 -16.72 -9.56 -12.85
CA MET A 246 -16.67 -10.76 -12.01
C MET A 246 -18.06 -11.21 -11.55
N ALA A 247 -18.95 -10.26 -11.27
CA ALA A 247 -20.34 -10.51 -10.87
C ALA A 247 -21.31 -10.77 -12.04
N GLY A 248 -20.85 -10.71 -13.30
CA GLY A 248 -21.72 -10.87 -14.48
C GLY A 248 -22.68 -9.70 -14.71
N ASN A 249 -22.38 -8.51 -14.19
CA ASN A 249 -23.24 -7.31 -14.31
C ASN A 249 -22.74 -6.39 -15.45
N ASP A 250 -23.07 -6.74 -16.69
CA ASP A 250 -22.62 -6.02 -17.89
C ASP A 250 -23.07 -4.55 -17.95
N SER A 251 -24.25 -4.25 -17.39
CA SER A 251 -24.75 -2.87 -17.28
C SER A 251 -23.80 -2.03 -16.44
N LEU A 252 -23.42 -2.52 -15.26
CA LEU A 252 -22.53 -1.83 -14.35
C LEU A 252 -21.09 -1.76 -14.89
N VAL A 253 -20.65 -2.80 -15.63
CA VAL A 253 -19.38 -2.76 -16.38
C VAL A 253 -19.36 -1.55 -17.32
N LYS A 254 -20.42 -1.35 -18.12
CA LYS A 254 -20.51 -0.23 -19.08
C LYS A 254 -20.52 1.12 -18.37
N VAL A 255 -21.27 1.25 -17.27
CA VAL A 255 -21.32 2.47 -16.45
C VAL A 255 -19.91 2.88 -16.02
N TYR A 256 -19.17 1.96 -15.40
CA TYR A 256 -17.87 2.29 -14.82
C TYR A 256 -16.73 2.37 -15.84
N LYS A 257 -16.81 1.65 -16.97
CA LYS A 257 -15.91 1.90 -18.13
C LYS A 257 -16.07 3.32 -18.66
N ASN A 258 -17.30 3.81 -18.79
CA ASN A 258 -17.55 5.17 -19.25
C ASN A 258 -17.05 6.21 -18.25
N LYS A 259 -17.34 6.04 -16.95
CA LYS A 259 -16.88 6.96 -15.90
C LYS A 259 -15.36 7.04 -15.81
N SER A 260 -14.66 5.90 -15.82
CA SER A 260 -13.20 5.87 -15.80
C SER A 260 -12.59 6.49 -17.07
N ALA A 261 -13.13 6.22 -18.26
CA ALA A 261 -12.67 6.87 -19.49
C ALA A 261 -12.87 8.39 -19.47
N GLN A 262 -14.02 8.86 -18.98
CA GLN A 262 -14.32 10.28 -18.83
C GLN A 262 -13.37 10.96 -17.83
N LEU A 263 -13.18 10.38 -16.64
CA LEU A 263 -12.28 10.94 -15.63
C LEU A 263 -10.84 10.97 -16.09
N LYS A 264 -10.35 9.92 -16.78
CA LYS A 264 -9.03 9.93 -17.40
C LYS A 264 -8.86 11.12 -18.34
N LYS A 265 -9.84 11.36 -19.22
CA LYS A 265 -9.83 12.50 -20.13
C LYS A 265 -9.84 13.83 -19.37
N LEU A 266 -10.75 14.00 -18.40
CA LEU A 266 -10.88 15.25 -17.65
C LEU A 266 -9.64 15.59 -16.83
N VAL A 267 -9.06 14.61 -16.12
CA VAL A 267 -7.81 14.80 -15.37
C VAL A 267 -6.69 15.21 -16.32
N THR A 268 -6.57 14.53 -17.46
CA THR A 268 -5.56 14.85 -18.47
C THR A 268 -5.73 16.25 -19.05
N ASP A 269 -6.94 16.62 -19.45
CA ASP A 269 -7.17 17.88 -20.17
C ASP A 269 -7.20 19.10 -19.24
N SER A 270 -7.62 18.92 -17.98
CA SER A 270 -7.88 20.05 -17.08
C SER A 270 -6.79 20.25 -16.02
N LEU A 271 -6.07 19.19 -15.65
CA LEU A 271 -5.08 19.25 -14.56
C LEU A 271 -3.65 19.20 -15.09
N TRP A 272 -3.42 18.76 -16.33
CA TRP A 272 -2.08 18.83 -16.94
C TRP A 272 -1.76 20.26 -17.39
N SER A 273 -0.58 20.74 -17.00
CA SER A 273 0.01 21.96 -17.57
C SER A 273 1.16 21.60 -18.50
N ASP A 274 1.09 21.98 -19.78
CA ASP A 274 2.21 21.81 -20.70
C ASP A 274 3.40 22.70 -20.31
N SER A 275 3.16 23.91 -19.79
CA SER A 275 4.23 24.82 -19.35
C SER A 275 4.96 24.30 -18.10
N ALA A 276 4.24 23.73 -17.14
CA ALA A 276 4.84 23.09 -15.98
C ALA A 276 5.34 21.67 -16.27
N SER A 277 4.86 21.05 -17.36
CA SER A 277 5.00 19.61 -17.64
C SER A 277 4.62 18.77 -16.41
N PHE A 278 3.49 19.07 -15.79
CA PHE A 278 3.07 18.47 -14.52
C PHE A 278 1.55 18.50 -14.33
N PHE A 279 1.00 17.59 -13.51
CA PHE A 279 -0.40 17.63 -13.07
C PHE A 279 -0.56 18.51 -11.83
N LEU A 280 -1.46 19.49 -11.91
CA LEU A 280 -1.61 20.56 -10.94
C LEU A 280 -3.05 20.62 -10.44
N THR A 281 -3.24 21.10 -9.21
CA THR A 281 -4.57 21.45 -8.72
C THR A 281 -5.14 22.61 -9.53
N LEU A 282 -6.35 22.44 -10.05
CA LEU A 282 -7.12 23.52 -10.68
C LEU A 282 -8.00 24.20 -9.63
N LYS A 283 -7.69 25.47 -9.34
CA LYS A 283 -8.40 26.28 -8.34
C LYS A 283 -9.79 26.68 -8.84
N GLU A 284 -10.65 27.11 -7.90
CA GLU A 284 -12.00 27.61 -8.25
C GLU A 284 -11.96 28.81 -9.22
N ASP A 285 -10.94 29.65 -9.12
CA ASP A 285 -10.71 30.81 -9.99
C ASP A 285 -10.17 30.45 -11.40
N GLY A 286 -10.01 29.15 -11.69
CA GLY A 286 -9.56 28.64 -12.98
C GLY A 286 -8.04 28.60 -13.16
N LYS A 287 -7.25 29.01 -12.16
CA LYS A 287 -5.78 28.95 -12.24
C LYS A 287 -5.25 27.60 -11.77
N LEU A 288 -4.15 27.16 -12.39
CA LEU A 288 -3.39 26.01 -11.92
C LEU A 288 -2.44 26.41 -10.80
N ALA A 289 -2.40 25.61 -9.74
CA ALA A 289 -1.53 25.80 -8.58
C ALA A 289 -0.08 25.33 -8.88
N PRO A 290 0.89 25.61 -7.98
CA PRO A 290 2.24 25.05 -8.06
C PRO A 290 2.29 23.50 -8.00
N ARG A 291 3.45 22.92 -8.33
CA ARG A 291 3.65 21.47 -8.30
C ARG A 291 3.67 20.96 -6.85
N GLU A 292 2.88 19.93 -6.61
CA GLU A 292 2.83 19.19 -5.36
C GLU A 292 2.93 17.69 -5.65
N ALA A 293 3.36 16.88 -4.68
CA ALA A 293 3.52 15.43 -4.84
C ALA A 293 2.21 14.74 -5.30
N ILE A 294 1.05 15.34 -5.00
CA ILE A 294 -0.25 14.87 -5.49
C ILE A 294 -0.35 14.82 -7.02
N GLY A 295 0.48 15.58 -7.74
CA GLY A 295 0.56 15.52 -9.20
C GLY A 295 1.21 14.23 -9.73
N PHE A 296 1.85 13.42 -8.89
CA PHE A 296 2.32 12.08 -9.24
C PHE A 296 1.25 10.99 -9.07
N ILE A 297 0.18 11.26 -8.32
CA ILE A 297 -0.91 10.30 -8.03
C ILE A 297 -1.55 9.71 -9.30
N PRO A 298 -1.72 10.44 -10.43
CA PRO A 298 -2.17 9.85 -11.69
C PRO A 298 -1.44 8.55 -12.09
N TRP A 299 -0.13 8.45 -11.85
CA TRP A 299 0.64 7.24 -12.13
C TRP A 299 0.44 6.11 -11.12
N TYR A 300 0.00 6.39 -9.88
CA TYR A 300 -0.38 5.34 -8.92
C TYR A 300 -1.43 4.40 -9.53
N PHE A 301 -2.29 4.93 -10.40
CA PHE A 301 -3.38 4.17 -11.02
C PHE A 301 -3.25 4.02 -12.53
N ASN A 302 -2.06 4.27 -13.10
CA ASN A 302 -1.78 4.17 -14.54
C ASN A 302 -2.72 5.04 -15.41
N LEU A 303 -3.12 6.22 -14.91
CA LEU A 303 -4.06 7.11 -15.60
C LEU A 303 -3.46 7.75 -16.87
N PRO A 304 -2.27 8.39 -16.83
CA PRO A 304 -1.72 9.08 -17.99
C PRO A 304 -1.51 8.13 -19.18
N ASP A 305 -1.61 8.66 -20.41
CA ASP A 305 -1.20 7.88 -21.58
C ASP A 305 0.33 7.69 -21.61
N ASP A 306 0.79 6.66 -22.32
CA ASP A 306 2.21 6.39 -22.53
C ASP A 306 2.85 7.37 -23.54
N LYS A 307 2.99 8.63 -23.12
CA LYS A 307 3.53 9.74 -23.91
C LYS A 307 4.70 10.40 -23.19
N ALA A 308 5.79 10.65 -23.92
CA ALA A 308 7.01 11.25 -23.40
C ALA A 308 6.77 12.62 -22.72
N LYS A 309 5.77 13.40 -23.16
CA LYS A 309 5.44 14.68 -22.53
C LYS A 309 5.00 14.53 -21.06
N TYR A 310 4.27 13.46 -20.73
CA TYR A 310 3.82 13.21 -19.35
C TYR A 310 4.98 12.72 -18.49
N ALA A 311 5.85 11.87 -19.04
CA ALA A 311 7.03 11.37 -18.34
C ALA A 311 7.98 12.49 -17.86
N LYS A 312 7.97 13.67 -18.52
CA LYS A 312 8.75 14.84 -18.10
C LYS A 312 8.42 15.32 -16.68
N ALA A 313 7.23 15.05 -16.16
CA ALA A 313 6.87 15.37 -14.78
C ALA A 313 7.85 14.77 -13.77
N TRP A 314 8.34 13.56 -14.05
CA TRP A 314 9.26 12.83 -13.19
C TRP A 314 10.67 13.43 -13.12
N ASN A 315 11.04 14.33 -14.03
CA ASN A 315 12.27 15.11 -13.88
C ASN A 315 12.25 15.95 -12.58
N GLN A 316 11.08 16.28 -12.06
CA GLN A 316 10.95 17.03 -10.80
C GLN A 316 11.28 16.18 -9.58
N LEU A 317 11.21 14.84 -9.70
CA LEU A 317 11.52 13.94 -8.59
C LEU A 317 12.99 14.05 -8.17
N THR A 318 13.90 14.17 -9.14
CA THR A 318 15.35 14.22 -8.91
C THR A 318 15.92 15.63 -8.86
N ASP A 319 15.13 16.64 -9.24
CA ASP A 319 15.52 18.05 -9.16
C ASP A 319 15.49 18.54 -7.71
N THR A 320 16.61 19.12 -7.24
CA THR A 320 16.74 19.66 -5.87
C THR A 320 15.94 20.94 -5.63
N ALA A 321 15.56 21.66 -6.70
CA ALA A 321 14.58 22.72 -6.64
C ALA A 321 13.13 22.18 -6.76
N GLY A 322 12.99 20.91 -7.17
CA GLY A 322 11.74 20.17 -7.30
C GLY A 322 11.41 19.45 -5.99
N PHE A 323 11.36 18.11 -6.02
CA PHE A 323 10.96 17.28 -4.88
C PHE A 323 12.12 16.60 -4.15
N ASN A 324 13.33 16.64 -4.72
CA ASN A 324 14.49 15.96 -4.16
C ASN A 324 15.04 16.75 -2.96
N ALA A 325 14.87 16.22 -1.74
CA ALA A 325 15.44 16.76 -0.52
C ALA A 325 16.37 15.74 0.16
N PRO A 326 17.30 16.19 1.03
CA PRO A 326 18.27 15.30 1.67
C PRO A 326 17.68 14.07 2.36
N TRP A 327 16.49 14.18 2.96
CA TRP A 327 15.83 13.09 3.68
C TRP A 327 14.68 12.42 2.92
N GLY A 328 14.48 12.75 1.64
CA GLY A 328 13.46 12.14 0.79
C GLY A 328 12.64 13.15 0.00
N LEU A 329 11.36 12.82 -0.22
CA LEU A 329 10.49 13.52 -1.17
C LEU A 329 9.58 14.52 -0.46
N THR A 330 9.66 15.79 -0.87
CA THR A 330 8.81 16.85 -0.34
C THR A 330 7.37 16.76 -0.87
N THR A 331 6.40 17.28 -0.11
CA THR A 331 5.00 17.35 -0.60
C THR A 331 4.74 18.46 -1.61
N ALA A 332 5.61 19.47 -1.68
CA ALA A 332 5.56 20.59 -2.61
C ALA A 332 6.93 20.82 -3.27
N GLU A 333 6.97 21.44 -4.45
CA GLU A 333 8.25 21.81 -5.06
C GLU A 333 9.01 22.83 -4.21
N ARG A 334 10.29 22.58 -3.94
CA ARG A 334 11.12 23.38 -3.02
C ARG A 334 11.35 24.81 -3.49
N ARG A 335 11.21 25.07 -4.80
CA ARG A 335 11.30 26.41 -5.40
C ARG A 335 10.04 27.26 -5.23
N GLU A 336 8.97 26.70 -4.68
CA GLU A 336 7.74 27.45 -4.50
C GLU A 336 7.93 28.55 -3.44
N PRO A 337 7.55 29.82 -3.70
CA PRO A 337 7.84 30.94 -2.80
C PRO A 337 7.29 30.82 -1.38
N THR A 338 6.22 30.04 -1.19
CA THR A 338 5.57 29.78 0.10
C THR A 338 5.90 28.40 0.67
N PHE A 339 6.92 27.71 0.16
CA PHE A 339 7.35 26.38 0.62
C PHE A 339 7.68 26.43 2.11
N ARG A 340 6.97 25.62 2.92
CA ARG A 340 7.08 25.56 4.39
C ARG A 340 6.95 26.93 5.08
N THR A 341 5.90 27.70 4.74
CA THR A 341 5.60 29.01 5.34
C THR A 341 4.33 29.05 6.20
N ARG A 342 3.54 27.97 6.21
CA ARG A 342 2.19 27.93 6.84
C ARG A 342 2.15 27.42 8.28
N GLY A 343 3.30 27.14 8.89
CA GLY A 343 3.34 26.74 10.29
C GLY A 343 4.75 26.59 10.84
N SER A 344 4.84 26.34 12.15
CA SER A 344 6.10 26.11 12.87
C SER A 344 6.65 24.69 12.69
N GLY A 345 6.00 23.84 11.88
CA GLY A 345 6.30 22.41 11.82
C GLY A 345 5.65 21.63 12.95
N HIS A 346 4.54 22.11 13.54
CA HIS A 346 3.83 21.38 14.59
C HIS A 346 2.33 21.21 14.33
N GLY A 347 1.80 21.86 13.29
CA GLY A 347 0.40 21.86 12.88
C GLY A 347 0.04 20.83 11.81
N CYS A 348 0.91 19.86 11.52
CA CYS A 348 0.70 18.82 10.50
C CYS A 348 0.57 19.43 9.08
N GLU A 349 1.47 20.34 8.73
CA GLU A 349 1.44 21.12 7.49
C GLU A 349 1.94 20.32 6.27
N TRP A 350 1.27 20.47 5.12
CA TRP A 350 1.57 19.78 3.86
C TRP A 350 2.20 20.67 2.78
N ASP A 351 2.68 21.87 3.14
CA ASP A 351 3.28 22.83 2.20
C ASP A 351 4.79 22.60 1.92
N GLY A 352 5.32 21.41 2.19
CA GLY A 352 6.66 21.05 1.73
C GLY A 352 7.40 19.98 2.52
N ALA A 353 7.00 19.71 3.76
CA ALA A 353 7.62 18.66 4.58
C ALA A 353 7.51 17.26 3.93
N ILE A 354 8.29 16.31 4.42
CA ILE A 354 8.23 14.91 3.95
C ILE A 354 7.11 14.20 4.71
N TRP A 355 6.14 13.67 3.98
CA TRP A 355 5.04 12.88 4.53
C TRP A 355 5.15 11.44 4.03
N PRO A 356 5.34 10.43 4.91
CA PRO A 356 5.35 9.02 4.53
C PRO A 356 4.14 8.60 3.66
N PHE A 357 2.96 9.18 3.90
CA PHE A 357 1.77 9.00 3.07
C PHE A 357 2.05 9.39 1.60
N ALA A 358 2.53 10.61 1.36
CA ALA A 358 2.87 11.11 0.02
C ALA A 358 4.06 10.36 -0.59
N THR A 359 5.07 10.01 0.22
CA THR A 359 6.21 9.19 -0.22
C THR A 359 5.75 7.85 -0.75
N THR A 360 4.85 7.15 -0.04
CA THR A 360 4.26 5.89 -0.51
C THR A 360 3.54 6.07 -1.84
N GLN A 361 2.70 7.12 -1.96
CA GLN A 361 1.96 7.38 -3.19
C GLN A 361 2.90 7.68 -4.37
N THR A 362 3.92 8.48 -4.15
CA THR A 362 4.90 8.86 -5.18
C THR A 362 5.73 7.67 -5.62
N LEU A 363 6.22 6.85 -4.69
CA LEU A 363 6.98 5.63 -5.01
C LEU A 363 6.16 4.60 -5.78
N LYS A 364 4.88 4.42 -5.43
CA LYS A 364 3.99 3.54 -6.22
C LYS A 364 3.72 4.11 -7.61
N GLY A 365 3.57 5.43 -7.75
CA GLY A 365 3.47 6.07 -9.05
C GLY A 365 4.73 5.86 -9.90
N LEU A 366 5.90 5.97 -9.28
CA LEU A 366 7.19 5.76 -9.95
C LEU A 366 7.37 4.31 -10.39
N SER A 367 7.03 3.34 -9.53
CA SER A 367 7.13 1.93 -9.90
C SER A 367 6.23 1.61 -11.10
N ASN A 368 4.99 2.10 -11.10
CA ASN A 368 4.08 1.95 -12.23
C ASN A 368 4.60 2.61 -13.51
N LEU A 369 5.21 3.80 -13.44
CA LEU A 369 5.90 4.39 -14.59
C LEU A 369 6.95 3.42 -15.14
N LEU A 370 7.83 2.91 -14.28
CA LEU A 370 8.95 2.07 -14.69
C LEU A 370 8.53 0.68 -15.23
N GLN A 371 7.37 0.18 -14.82
CA GLN A 371 6.93 -1.18 -15.16
C GLN A 371 5.83 -1.21 -16.23
N ASN A 372 4.97 -0.20 -16.30
CA ASN A 372 3.78 -0.22 -17.17
C ASN A 372 3.88 0.76 -18.36
N TYR A 373 4.85 1.67 -18.37
CA TYR A 373 5.03 2.68 -19.42
C TYR A 373 6.31 2.41 -20.21
N LYS A 374 6.29 2.64 -21.52
CA LYS A 374 7.51 2.58 -22.36
C LYS A 374 8.24 3.91 -22.38
N LYS A 375 7.52 5.02 -22.18
CA LYS A 375 8.08 6.37 -22.13
C LYS A 375 8.26 6.77 -20.67
N GLN A 376 9.46 6.53 -20.14
CA GLN A 376 9.79 6.72 -18.72
C GLN A 376 10.65 7.97 -18.47
N GLY A 377 10.99 8.72 -19.52
CA GLY A 377 11.88 9.87 -19.41
C GLY A 377 13.29 9.43 -19.02
N SER A 378 13.86 10.10 -18.02
CA SER A 378 15.17 9.80 -17.43
C SER A 378 15.11 8.86 -16.22
N MET A 379 13.90 8.44 -15.82
CA MET A 379 13.73 7.58 -14.65
C MET A 379 14.21 6.16 -14.92
N THR A 380 14.79 5.56 -13.89
CA THR A 380 15.36 4.22 -13.90
C THR A 380 15.04 3.49 -12.59
N ALA A 381 15.34 2.19 -12.54
CA ALA A 381 15.29 1.42 -11.29
C ALA A 381 16.18 2.02 -10.19
N ASP A 382 17.30 2.68 -10.52
CA ASP A 382 18.15 3.37 -9.53
C ASP A 382 17.40 4.51 -8.84
N ASN A 383 16.56 5.26 -9.56
CA ASN A 383 15.76 6.32 -8.96
C ASN A 383 14.77 5.74 -7.95
N PHE A 384 14.04 4.69 -8.31
CA PHE A 384 13.13 4.01 -7.37
C PHE A 384 13.87 3.45 -6.16
N TYR A 385 14.98 2.75 -6.38
CA TYR A 385 15.78 2.15 -5.32
C TYR A 385 16.29 3.20 -4.34
N ASN A 386 16.88 4.29 -4.84
CA ASN A 386 17.47 5.32 -3.99
C ASN A 386 16.41 6.02 -3.15
N GLU A 387 15.23 6.32 -3.71
CA GLU A 387 14.14 6.91 -2.94
C GLU A 387 13.54 5.95 -1.92
N LEU A 388 13.39 4.66 -2.25
CA LEU A 388 12.96 3.64 -1.28
C LEU A 388 14.00 3.44 -0.16
N HIS A 389 15.29 3.48 -0.49
CA HIS A 389 16.37 3.41 0.48
C HIS A 389 16.37 4.64 1.39
N ASN A 390 16.24 5.85 0.83
CA ASN A 390 16.11 7.09 1.61
C ASN A 390 14.90 7.03 2.55
N TYR A 391 13.76 6.52 2.06
CA TYR A 391 12.58 6.32 2.90
C TYR A 391 12.82 5.31 4.02
N ALA A 392 13.56 4.22 3.77
CA ALA A 392 13.98 3.31 4.84
C ALA A 392 14.90 4.00 5.86
N MET A 393 15.87 4.78 5.38
CA MET A 393 16.79 5.54 6.23
C MET A 393 16.09 6.62 7.06
N SER A 394 14.95 7.15 6.58
CA SER A 394 14.18 8.18 7.29
C SER A 394 13.43 7.64 8.52
N HIS A 395 13.32 6.30 8.68
CA HIS A 395 12.67 5.66 9.83
C HIS A 395 13.54 5.68 11.09
N VAL A 396 13.99 6.86 11.48
CA VAL A 396 14.93 7.09 12.58
C VAL A 396 14.54 8.33 13.39
N LEU A 397 14.60 8.22 14.71
CA LEU A 397 14.53 9.34 15.66
C LEU A 397 15.61 9.09 16.72
N ASP A 398 16.53 10.04 16.91
CA ASP A 398 17.66 9.93 17.84
C ASP A 398 18.47 8.62 17.69
N GLY A 399 18.71 8.21 16.44
CA GLY A 399 19.42 6.97 16.10
C GLY A 399 18.62 5.67 16.32
N LYS A 400 17.40 5.77 16.86
CA LYS A 400 16.50 4.63 17.11
C LYS A 400 15.48 4.51 16.00
N THR A 401 15.00 3.28 15.75
CA THR A 401 14.04 3.05 14.67
C THR A 401 12.68 3.64 15.03
N TYR A 402 12.11 4.43 14.14
CA TYR A 402 10.92 5.23 14.40
C TYR A 402 10.09 5.43 13.14
N ILE A 403 8.77 5.58 13.28
CA ILE A 403 7.88 6.07 12.23
C ILE A 403 6.87 7.00 12.89
N GLY A 404 6.81 8.23 12.40
CA GLY A 404 5.94 9.28 12.89
C GLY A 404 5.02 9.84 11.81
N GLU A 405 4.49 11.04 12.08
CA GLU A 405 3.57 11.72 11.17
C GLU A 405 4.29 12.27 9.93
N TYR A 406 5.30 13.13 10.11
CA TYR A 406 6.00 13.84 9.03
C TYR A 406 7.37 14.39 9.48
N GLN A 407 8.24 14.69 8.51
CA GLN A 407 9.64 15.03 8.73
C GLN A 407 10.05 16.33 8.06
N ASP A 408 11.00 17.03 8.67
CA ASP A 408 11.75 18.10 8.04
C ASP A 408 12.57 17.53 6.86
N GLU A 409 12.50 18.18 5.70
CA GLU A 409 13.13 17.66 4.49
C GLU A 409 14.66 17.80 4.47
N LYS A 410 15.21 18.72 5.28
CA LYS A 410 16.64 19.02 5.36
C LYS A 410 17.31 18.24 6.48
N THR A 411 16.68 18.18 7.65
CA THR A 411 17.29 17.63 8.87
C THR A 411 16.86 16.20 9.16
N GLY A 412 15.73 15.74 8.61
CA GLY A 412 15.13 14.44 8.92
C GLY A 412 14.40 14.41 10.26
N GLU A 413 14.34 15.54 10.97
CA GLU A 413 13.65 15.68 12.24
C GLU A 413 12.18 15.30 12.09
N TRP A 414 11.70 14.39 12.94
CA TRP A 414 10.27 14.16 13.07
C TRP A 414 9.64 15.36 13.75
N LEU A 415 8.84 16.10 13.00
CA LEU A 415 8.32 17.43 13.37
C LEU A 415 7.33 17.43 14.55
N LYS A 416 6.87 16.24 14.95
CA LYS A 416 6.08 16.04 16.17
C LYS A 416 6.91 15.62 17.38
N GLY A 417 8.21 15.37 17.22
CA GLY A 417 9.06 14.72 18.21
C GLY A 417 8.57 13.32 18.58
N ASP A 418 8.99 12.83 19.74
CA ASP A 418 8.55 11.57 20.35
C ASP A 418 7.26 11.76 21.19
N ILE A 419 6.20 12.30 20.59
CA ILE A 419 4.91 12.40 21.28
C ILE A 419 4.12 11.09 21.14
N PRO A 420 3.38 10.65 22.18
CA PRO A 420 2.74 9.34 22.20
C PRO A 420 1.83 9.03 21.00
N ARG A 421 1.13 10.05 20.46
CA ARG A 421 0.23 9.84 19.31
C ARG A 421 0.97 9.50 18.02
N SER A 422 2.14 10.10 17.82
CA SER A 422 2.88 9.98 16.56
C SER A 422 3.69 8.69 16.50
N ARG A 423 3.98 8.06 17.65
CA ARG A 423 4.70 6.79 17.70
C ARG A 423 3.96 5.72 16.92
N PHE A 424 4.70 5.03 16.05
CA PHE A 424 4.23 3.89 15.25
C PHE A 424 3.16 4.25 14.21
N TYR A 425 3.06 5.52 13.80
CA TYR A 425 1.96 6.01 12.96
C TYR A 425 1.69 5.14 11.72
N ASN A 426 0.45 4.65 11.60
CA ASN A 426 0.02 3.80 10.49
C ASN A 426 -0.75 4.66 9.49
N HIS A 427 -0.01 5.35 8.63
CA HIS A 427 -0.56 6.29 7.65
C HIS A 427 0.18 6.23 6.31
N SER A 428 0.84 5.11 6.03
CA SER A 428 1.67 4.92 4.84
C SER A 428 1.90 3.44 4.58
N GLY A 429 2.46 3.10 3.42
CA GLY A 429 2.93 1.75 3.08
C GLY A 429 4.45 1.68 2.98
N PHE A 430 5.02 0.50 3.16
CA PHE A 430 6.44 0.20 2.92
C PHE A 430 6.61 -1.26 2.47
N CYS A 431 6.00 -2.20 3.18
CA CYS A 431 6.11 -3.62 2.85
C CYS A 431 5.50 -3.93 1.48
N ASP A 432 4.38 -3.27 1.11
CA ASP A 432 3.79 -3.41 -0.22
C ASP A 432 4.75 -2.95 -1.34
N LEU A 433 5.51 -1.87 -1.13
CA LEU A 433 6.50 -1.38 -2.09
C LEU A 433 7.66 -2.37 -2.22
N VAL A 434 8.11 -2.97 -1.12
CA VAL A 434 9.17 -4.00 -1.17
C VAL A 434 8.68 -5.24 -1.92
N ILE A 435 7.48 -5.74 -1.61
CA ILE A 435 6.94 -6.97 -2.21
C ILE A 435 6.57 -6.76 -3.68
N SER A 436 5.77 -5.73 -3.95
CA SER A 436 5.15 -5.52 -5.26
C SER A 436 6.09 -4.86 -6.26
N ASP A 437 7.03 -4.04 -5.79
CA ASP A 437 7.76 -3.13 -6.66
C ASP A 437 9.26 -3.42 -6.64
N LEU A 438 9.91 -3.48 -5.47
CA LEU A 438 11.34 -3.79 -5.37
C LEU A 438 11.63 -5.23 -5.80
N VAL A 439 11.01 -6.20 -5.12
CA VAL A 439 11.03 -7.62 -5.53
C VAL A 439 10.24 -7.82 -6.82
N GLY A 440 9.13 -7.09 -6.96
CA GLY A 440 8.41 -6.98 -8.22
C GLY A 440 7.27 -7.97 -8.41
N LEU A 441 6.73 -8.60 -7.36
CA LEU A 441 5.58 -9.51 -7.51
C LEU A 441 4.34 -8.71 -7.93
N LYS A 442 3.88 -8.87 -9.17
CA LYS A 442 2.71 -8.16 -9.71
C LYS A 442 1.44 -9.00 -9.56
N PRO A 443 0.48 -8.58 -8.71
CA PRO A 443 -0.77 -9.31 -8.58
C PRO A 443 -1.60 -9.28 -9.86
N ARG A 444 -2.21 -10.42 -10.20
CA ARG A 444 -2.97 -10.61 -11.44
C ARG A 444 -4.27 -11.37 -11.18
N PRO A 445 -5.29 -11.22 -12.05
CA PRO A 445 -6.54 -11.96 -11.91
C PRO A 445 -6.47 -13.37 -12.50
N ASP A 446 -5.46 -13.69 -13.31
CA ASP A 446 -5.26 -14.99 -13.95
C ASP A 446 -4.22 -15.86 -13.23
N ASN A 447 -4.08 -17.12 -13.63
CA ASN A 447 -3.15 -18.09 -13.01
C ASN A 447 -1.68 -17.89 -13.46
N ILE A 448 -1.25 -16.63 -13.56
CA ILE A 448 0.11 -16.24 -13.94
C ILE A 448 0.78 -15.54 -12.76
N VAL A 449 1.99 -15.98 -12.43
CA VAL A 449 2.91 -15.24 -11.57
C VAL A 449 3.79 -14.37 -12.46
N GLU A 450 3.79 -13.07 -12.20
CA GLU A 450 4.58 -12.05 -12.90
C GLU A 450 5.52 -11.36 -11.90
N ILE A 451 6.82 -11.38 -12.19
CA ILE A 451 7.85 -10.69 -11.41
C ILE A 451 8.48 -9.62 -12.30
N CYS A 452 8.41 -8.36 -11.89
CA CYS A 452 8.99 -7.19 -12.55
C CYS A 452 9.88 -6.44 -11.54
N PRO A 453 11.10 -6.92 -11.26
CA PRO A 453 11.92 -6.40 -10.15
C PRO A 453 12.46 -5.00 -10.45
N LEU A 454 12.48 -4.12 -9.44
CA LEU A 454 13.12 -2.79 -9.50
C LEU A 454 14.41 -2.70 -8.68
N VAL A 455 15.01 -3.83 -8.34
CA VAL A 455 16.41 -3.86 -7.88
C VAL A 455 17.30 -3.51 -9.08
N PRO A 456 18.14 -2.47 -9.01
CA PRO A 456 19.01 -2.10 -10.12
C PRO A 456 20.01 -3.21 -10.47
N GLU A 457 20.43 -3.24 -11.73
CA GLU A 457 21.40 -4.22 -12.19
C GLU A 457 22.70 -4.12 -11.36
N ASN A 458 23.23 -5.27 -10.95
CA ASN A 458 24.43 -5.37 -10.09
C ASN A 458 24.32 -4.73 -8.70
N LYS A 459 23.15 -4.23 -8.27
CA LYS A 459 22.99 -3.64 -6.94
C LYS A 459 23.06 -4.69 -5.84
N TRP A 460 22.36 -5.80 -6.00
CA TRP A 460 22.32 -6.90 -5.03
C TRP A 460 22.81 -8.20 -5.66
N ASP A 461 23.66 -8.93 -4.94
CA ASP A 461 24.06 -10.28 -5.34
C ASP A 461 23.01 -11.33 -4.97
N TRP A 462 22.11 -11.03 -4.03
CA TRP A 462 21.06 -11.92 -3.59
C TRP A 462 19.88 -11.18 -2.95
N PHE A 463 18.69 -11.80 -2.98
CA PHE A 463 17.58 -11.51 -2.07
C PHE A 463 16.63 -12.71 -2.04
N CYS A 464 15.81 -12.81 -1.00
CA CYS A 464 14.73 -13.77 -0.93
C CYS A 464 13.50 -13.14 -0.30
N LEU A 465 12.36 -13.25 -1.00
CA LEU A 465 11.04 -13.02 -0.45
C LEU A 465 10.36 -14.39 -0.33
N ASP A 466 9.93 -14.74 0.86
CA ASP A 466 9.45 -16.08 1.18
C ASP A 466 8.15 -16.05 1.98
N ASN A 467 7.46 -17.18 2.04
CA ASN A 467 6.20 -17.33 2.77
C ASN A 467 5.10 -16.36 2.31
N VAL A 468 5.04 -16.04 1.02
CA VAL A 468 3.98 -15.18 0.46
C VAL A 468 2.77 -16.03 0.12
N THR A 469 1.64 -15.84 0.80
CA THR A 469 0.36 -16.41 0.35
C THR A 469 -0.15 -15.65 -0.87
N TYR A 470 -0.22 -16.33 -2.02
CA TYR A 470 -0.73 -15.78 -3.29
C TYR A 470 -1.56 -16.83 -4.00
N HIS A 471 -2.83 -16.52 -4.30
CA HIS A 471 -3.80 -17.39 -4.96
C HIS A 471 -3.92 -18.78 -4.28
N GLY A 472 -3.85 -18.81 -2.94
CA GLY A 472 -3.90 -20.03 -2.14
C GLY A 472 -2.62 -20.88 -2.16
N LYS A 473 -1.52 -20.35 -2.71
CA LYS A 473 -0.20 -20.99 -2.77
C LYS A 473 0.83 -20.25 -1.93
N GLN A 474 1.83 -20.96 -1.44
CA GLN A 474 3.00 -20.34 -0.81
C GLN A 474 4.08 -20.08 -1.86
N LEU A 475 4.31 -18.81 -2.17
CA LEU A 475 5.36 -18.38 -3.08
C LEU A 475 6.67 -18.07 -2.36
N THR A 476 7.76 -18.43 -3.04
CA THR A 476 9.12 -18.02 -2.69
C THR A 476 9.79 -17.46 -3.95
N ILE A 477 10.35 -16.25 -3.85
CA ILE A 477 11.06 -15.55 -4.92
C ILE A 477 12.49 -15.33 -4.46
N ILE A 478 13.45 -15.81 -5.25
CA ILE A 478 14.88 -15.75 -4.93
C ILE A 478 15.62 -15.12 -6.09
N TRP A 479 16.50 -14.18 -5.77
CA TRP A 479 17.64 -13.86 -6.60
C TRP A 479 18.90 -14.35 -5.90
N ASP A 480 19.73 -15.13 -6.60
CA ASP A 480 21.05 -15.53 -6.11
C ASP A 480 22.03 -15.58 -7.28
N LYS A 481 22.86 -14.55 -7.41
CA LYS A 481 23.83 -14.41 -8.51
C LYS A 481 24.82 -15.57 -8.56
N THR A 482 25.18 -16.13 -7.40
CA THR A 482 26.21 -17.19 -7.28
C THR A 482 25.63 -18.59 -7.12
N GLY A 483 24.37 -18.68 -6.68
CA GLY A 483 23.68 -19.91 -6.30
C GLY A 483 24.08 -20.47 -4.93
N LYS A 484 24.94 -19.77 -4.19
CA LYS A 484 25.52 -20.23 -2.92
C LYS A 484 24.74 -19.78 -1.68
N LYS A 485 24.04 -18.65 -1.72
CA LYS A 485 23.35 -18.07 -0.55
C LYS A 485 22.20 -18.96 -0.08
N TYR A 486 21.40 -19.47 -1.03
CA TYR A 486 20.22 -20.30 -0.70
C TYR A 486 20.31 -21.75 -1.15
N GLY A 487 21.37 -22.13 -1.89
CA GLY A 487 21.54 -23.49 -2.40
C GLY A 487 20.46 -23.94 -3.39
N ARG A 488 19.80 -22.99 -4.08
CA ARG A 488 18.74 -23.24 -5.08
C ARG A 488 19.17 -22.95 -6.53
N GLY A 489 20.48 -22.90 -6.76
CA GLY A 489 21.07 -22.58 -8.06
C GLY A 489 21.10 -21.07 -8.36
N LYS A 490 21.77 -20.71 -9.46
CA LYS A 490 22.00 -19.32 -9.87
C LYS A 490 20.75 -18.68 -10.46
N GLY A 491 20.65 -17.35 -10.32
CA GLY A 491 19.71 -16.49 -11.01
C GLY A 491 18.43 -16.22 -10.21
N LEU A 492 17.42 -15.70 -10.92
CA LEU A 492 16.07 -15.47 -10.41
C LEU A 492 15.28 -16.78 -10.47
N LYS A 493 14.74 -17.21 -9.34
CA LYS A 493 13.94 -18.43 -9.17
C LYS A 493 12.64 -18.10 -8.46
N VAL A 494 11.54 -18.68 -8.93
CA VAL A 494 10.25 -18.59 -8.24
C VAL A 494 9.70 -19.98 -8.00
N PHE A 495 9.20 -20.21 -6.80
CA PHE A 495 8.60 -21.46 -6.36
C PHE A 495 7.17 -21.22 -5.92
N ALA A 496 6.28 -22.17 -6.20
CA ALA A 496 4.94 -22.27 -5.63
C ALA A 496 4.82 -23.61 -4.91
N ASP A 497 4.49 -23.58 -3.61
CA ASP A 497 4.48 -24.75 -2.72
C ASP A 497 5.80 -25.56 -2.78
N GLY A 498 6.93 -24.86 -2.94
CA GLY A 498 8.26 -25.46 -3.08
C GLY A 498 8.59 -26.03 -4.46
N LYS A 499 7.67 -26.03 -5.42
CA LYS A 499 7.92 -26.41 -6.82
C LYS A 499 8.37 -25.20 -7.63
N GLN A 500 9.50 -25.28 -8.32
CA GLN A 500 9.98 -24.20 -9.18
C GLN A 500 9.05 -23.99 -10.38
N ILE A 501 8.53 -22.78 -10.54
CA ILE A 501 7.64 -22.39 -11.64
C ILE A 501 8.31 -21.39 -12.61
N ILE A 502 9.32 -20.65 -12.16
CA ILE A 502 10.08 -19.70 -12.99
C ILE A 502 11.57 -19.85 -12.72
N SER A 503 12.38 -19.71 -13.77
CA SER A 503 13.83 -19.63 -13.71
C SER A 503 14.37 -18.67 -14.76
N SER A 504 15.21 -17.72 -14.36
CA SER A 504 15.95 -16.83 -15.26
C SER A 504 17.39 -16.66 -14.77
N ALA A 505 18.35 -16.67 -15.69
CA ALA A 505 19.76 -16.42 -15.36
C ALA A 505 20.03 -14.95 -14.96
N LYS A 506 19.14 -14.03 -15.34
CA LYS A 506 19.23 -12.59 -15.06
C LYS A 506 18.07 -12.14 -14.19
N LEU A 507 18.28 -11.06 -13.43
CA LEU A 507 17.22 -10.36 -12.71
C LEU A 507 16.51 -9.44 -13.71
N LYS A 508 15.32 -9.86 -14.15
CA LYS A 508 14.52 -9.17 -15.18
C LYS A 508 13.06 -9.59 -15.06
N ASP A 509 12.21 -8.93 -15.84
CA ASP A 509 10.82 -9.29 -15.99
C ASP A 509 10.64 -10.74 -16.46
N VAL A 510 9.83 -11.49 -15.71
CA VAL A 510 9.54 -12.90 -15.96
C VAL A 510 8.09 -13.23 -15.65
N LYS A 511 7.53 -14.20 -16.38
CA LYS A 511 6.18 -14.73 -16.17
C LYS A 511 6.22 -16.25 -16.18
N GLY A 512 5.38 -16.86 -15.35
CA GLY A 512 5.18 -18.31 -15.31
C GLY A 512 3.76 -18.64 -14.92
N LYS A 513 3.27 -19.81 -15.37
CA LYS A 513 2.02 -20.35 -14.84
C LYS A 513 2.25 -20.84 -13.41
N MET A 514 1.31 -20.54 -12.52
CA MET A 514 1.32 -21.02 -11.14
C MET A 514 1.08 -22.53 -11.07
#